data_AF-A0A151EVL7-F1
#
_entry.id   AF-A0A151EVL7-F1
#
_cell.length_a   1.000
_cell.length_b   1.000
_cell.length_c   1.000
_cell.angle_alpha   90.00
_cell.angle_beta   90.00
_cell.angle_gamma   90.00
#
_symmetry.space_group_name_H-M   'P 1'
#
loop_
_entity.id
_entity.type
_entity.pdbx_description
1 polymer ?
#
loop_
_entity_poly.entity_id
_entity_poly.type
_entity_poly.pdbx_seq_one_letter_code
_entity_poly.pdbx_strand_id
1 'polypeptide(L)'
;MKRTKYPPFKESDIIKASEIGQFCFCSISWYLQKCGYIPKSPNLEKGIKKHEELGKIIEFTHKRSYISKVISLIGYIILFFGLLFIISEVIL
;
A
#
# COMPACT_ATOMS: atom_id res chain seq x y z
N MET A 1 42.94 9.18 -18.72
CA MET A 1 41.63 8.72 -18.22
C MET A 1 41.49 9.10 -16.75
N LYS A 2 40.83 10.22 -16.43
CA LYS A 2 40.72 10.72 -15.05
C LYS A 2 39.72 9.84 -14.27
N ARG A 3 40.19 9.13 -13.24
CA ARG A 3 39.30 8.41 -12.29
C ARG A 3 38.46 9.46 -11.57
N THR A 4 37.17 9.52 -11.87
CA THR A 4 36.21 10.35 -11.16
C THR A 4 36.06 9.83 -9.74
N LYS A 5 36.29 10.68 -8.73
CA LYS A 5 35.96 10.40 -7.32
C LYS A 5 34.46 10.12 -7.24
N TYR A 6 34.08 8.87 -7.01
CA TYR A 6 32.68 8.51 -6.80
C TYR A 6 32.20 9.11 -5.47
N PRO A 7 30.98 9.67 -5.38
CA PRO A 7 30.42 10.14 -4.12
C PRO A 7 30.35 8.97 -3.12
N PRO A 8 30.62 9.20 -1.82
CA PRO A 8 30.53 8.14 -0.83
C PRO A 8 29.11 7.57 -0.82
N PHE A 9 29.02 6.25 -0.90
CA PHE A 9 27.77 5.51 -0.74
C PHE A 9 27.14 5.96 0.59
N LYS A 10 25.87 6.36 0.60
CA LYS A 10 25.16 6.50 1.88
C LYS A 10 24.97 5.09 2.42
N GLU A 11 25.76 4.74 3.44
CA GLU A 11 25.75 3.46 4.18
C GLU A 11 24.44 3.26 4.96
N SER A 12 23.32 3.15 4.25
CA SER A 12 22.16 2.45 4.79
C SER A 12 22.15 1.07 4.14
N ASP A 13 22.53 0.04 4.89
CA ASP A 13 22.54 -1.38 4.46
C ASP A 13 21.13 -1.93 4.12
N ILE A 14 20.10 -1.09 4.22
CA ILE A 14 18.71 -1.45 3.92
C ILE A 14 18.44 -1.21 2.43
N ILE A 15 18.23 -2.31 1.69
CA ILE A 15 17.76 -2.29 0.30
C ILE A 15 16.22 -2.35 0.31
N LYS A 16 15.56 -1.39 -0.34
CA LYS A 16 14.10 -1.38 -0.53
C LYS A 16 13.70 -2.29 -1.69
N ALA A 17 12.48 -2.82 -1.66
CA ALA A 17 11.95 -3.65 -2.76
C ALA A 17 12.01 -2.95 -4.13
N SER A 18 11.76 -1.63 -4.17
CA SER A 18 11.88 -0.82 -5.39
C SER A 18 13.31 -0.78 -5.95
N GLU A 19 14.32 -0.86 -5.08
CA GLU A 19 15.72 -0.82 -5.48
C GLU A 19 16.17 -2.12 -6.13
N ILE A 20 15.59 -3.25 -5.75
CA ILE A 20 15.85 -4.56 -6.38
C ILE A 20 15.37 -4.52 -7.83
N GLY A 21 14.12 -4.11 -8.07
CA GLY A 21 13.58 -3.99 -9.42
C GLY A 21 14.38 -3.02 -10.29
N GLN A 22 14.83 -1.91 -9.69
CA GLN A 22 15.65 -0.93 -10.38
C GLN A 22 17.05 -1.44 -10.71
N PHE A 23 17.68 -2.20 -9.80
CA PHE A 23 18.98 -2.83 -10.05
C PHE A 23 18.88 -3.84 -11.21
N CYS A 24 17.84 -4.67 -11.21
CA CYS A 24 17.55 -5.62 -12.30
C CYS A 24 17.31 -4.92 -13.64
N PHE A 25 16.66 -3.75 -13.64
CA PHE A 25 16.42 -2.97 -14.86
C PHE A 25 17.68 -2.26 -15.36
N CYS A 26 18.40 -1.55 -14.46
CA CYS A 26 19.64 -0.85 -14.78
C CYS A 26 20.49 -0.64 -13.52
N SER A 27 21.53 -1.46 -13.36
CA SER A 27 22.47 -1.40 -12.24
C SER A 27 23.23 -0.06 -12.15
N ILE A 28 23.55 0.56 -13.28
CA ILE A 28 24.22 1.87 -13.33
C ILE A 28 23.28 2.97 -12.81
N SER A 29 22.01 2.95 -13.23
CA SER A 29 21.01 3.93 -12.76
C SER A 29 20.78 3.78 -11.25
N TRP A 30 20.68 2.54 -10.77
CA TRP A 30 20.60 2.24 -9.33
C TRP A 30 21.81 2.80 -8.56
N TYR A 31 23.03 2.56 -9.06
CA TYR A 31 24.26 3.05 -8.43
C TYR A 31 24.30 4.58 -8.35
N LEU A 32 23.94 5.27 -9.45
CA LEU A 32 23.88 6.74 -9.47
C LEU A 32 22.90 7.28 -8.43
N GLN A 33 21.75 6.62 -8.24
CA GLN A 33 20.78 7.02 -7.21
C GLN A 33 21.28 6.77 -5.80
N LYS A 34 22.02 5.67 -5.55
CA LYS A 34 22.71 5.45 -4.26
C LYS A 34 23.76 6.53 -3.96
N CYS A 35 24.38 7.08 -5.00
CA CYS A 35 25.28 8.23 -4.90
C CYS A 35 24.56 9.59 -4.73
N GLY A 36 23.22 9.61 -4.62
CA GLY A 36 22.43 10.81 -4.36
C GLY A 36 21.87 11.49 -5.62
N TYR A 37 22.00 10.87 -6.80
CA TYR A 37 21.33 11.38 -8.00
C TYR A 37 19.82 11.18 -7.91
N ILE A 38 19.04 12.24 -8.16
CA ILE A 38 17.57 12.15 -8.14
C ILE A 38 17.08 12.02 -9.59
N PRO A 39 16.45 10.88 -9.96
CA PRO A 39 15.91 10.71 -11.30
C PRO A 39 14.78 11.72 -11.53
N LYS A 40 14.82 12.42 -12.67
CA LYS A 40 13.74 13.29 -13.10
C LYS A 40 13.16 12.74 -14.39
N SER A 41 11.90 12.33 -14.36
CA SER A 41 11.15 11.97 -15.57
C SER A 41 9.67 12.32 -15.37
N PRO A 42 8.98 12.84 -16.40
CA PRO A 42 7.55 13.11 -16.32
C PRO A 42 6.72 11.86 -16.00
N ASN A 43 7.18 10.68 -16.45
CA ASN A 43 6.51 9.41 -16.19
C ASN A 43 6.70 8.94 -14.75
N LEU A 44 7.83 9.25 -14.12
CA LEU A 44 8.08 8.95 -12.72
C LEU A 44 7.15 9.76 -11.81
N GLU A 45 6.98 11.05 -12.08
CA GLU A 45 6.06 11.90 -11.31
C GLU A 45 4.61 11.42 -11.46
N LYS A 46 4.18 11.07 -12.68
CA LYS A 46 2.87 10.47 -12.92
C LYS A 46 2.68 9.16 -12.14
N GLY A 47 3.70 8.30 -12.12
CA GLY A 47 3.67 7.04 -11.38
C GLY A 47 3.53 7.25 -9.87
N ILE A 48 4.27 8.20 -9.29
CA ILE A 48 4.18 8.55 -7.88
C ILE A 48 2.78 9.07 -7.53
N LYS A 49 2.23 9.99 -8.33
CA LYS A 49 0.87 10.51 -8.12
C LYS A 49 -0.18 9.40 -8.18
N LYS A 50 -0.06 8.48 -9.15
CA LYS A 50 -0.98 7.33 -9.25
C LYS A 50 -0.89 6.39 -8.06
N HIS A 51 0.31 6.13 -7.55
CA HIS A 51 0.48 5.34 -6.33
C HIS A 51 -0.16 6.01 -5.11
N GLU A 52 -0.04 7.33 -4.98
CA GLU A 52 -0.67 8.08 -3.88
C GLU A 52 -2.20 8.05 -3.99
N GLU A 53 -2.75 8.25 -5.19
CA GLU A 53 -4.19 8.14 -5.47
C GLU A 53 -4.73 6.76 -5.11
N LEU A 54 -4.04 5.69 -5.55
CA LEU A 54 -4.43 4.31 -5.24
C LEU A 54 -4.33 4.02 -3.74
N GLY A 55 -3.30 4.54 -3.07
CA GLY A 55 -3.15 4.43 -1.62
C GLY A 55 -4.37 4.97 -0.87
N LYS A 56 -4.85 6.17 -1.25
CA LYS A 56 -6.06 6.79 -0.68
C LYS A 56 -7.32 5.95 -0.93
N ILE A 57 -7.46 5.39 -2.13
CA ILE A 57 -8.60 4.53 -2.47
C ILE A 57 -8.61 3.24 -1.63
N ILE A 58 -7.45 2.62 -1.46
CA ILE A 58 -7.30 1.40 -0.65
C ILE A 58 -7.67 1.69 0.81
N GLU A 59 -7.17 2.80 1.37
CA GLU A 59 -7.47 3.21 2.73
C GLU A 59 -8.97 3.47 2.94
N PHE A 60 -9.59 4.20 2.02
CA PHE A 60 -11.02 4.45 2.06
C PHE A 60 -11.83 3.16 1.95
N THR A 61 -11.45 2.27 1.05
CA THR A 61 -12.10 0.96 0.86
C THR A 61 -11.98 0.11 2.12
N HIS A 62 -10.82 0.11 2.77
CA HIS A 62 -10.59 -0.59 4.02
C HIS A 62 -11.52 -0.07 5.13
N LYS A 63 -11.62 1.26 5.29
CA LYS A 63 -12.54 1.88 6.24
C LYS A 63 -14.01 1.53 5.95
N ARG A 64 -14.41 1.57 4.68
CA ARG A 64 -15.78 1.21 4.26
C ARG A 64 -16.08 -0.27 4.50
N SER A 65 -15.11 -1.15 4.23
CA SER A 65 -15.23 -2.59 4.50
C SER A 65 -15.43 -2.86 5.99
N TYR A 66 -14.69 -2.17 6.85
CA TYR A 66 -14.87 -2.26 8.31
C TYR A 66 -16.29 -1.87 8.74
N ILE A 67 -16.79 -0.72 8.26
CA ILE A 67 -18.16 -0.27 8.55
C ILE A 67 -19.19 -1.30 8.05
N SER A 68 -19.00 -1.83 6.84
CA SER A 68 -19.89 -2.86 6.29
C SER A 68 -19.94 -4.11 7.17
N LYS A 69 -18.79 -4.56 7.70
CA LYS A 69 -18.74 -5.72 8.61
C LYS A 69 -19.49 -5.47 9.91
N VAL A 70 -19.36 -4.27 10.47
CA VAL A 70 -20.08 -3.88 11.69
C VAL A 70 -21.59 -3.86 11.44
N ILE A 71 -22.05 -3.27 10.34
CA ILE A 71 -23.46 -3.25 9.97
C ILE A 71 -23.99 -4.68 9.77
N SER A 72 -23.25 -5.54 9.06
CA SER A 72 -23.62 -6.94 8.89
C SER A 72 -23.74 -7.68 10.22
N LEU A 73 -22.84 -7.43 11.17
CA LEU A 73 -22.90 -8.05 12.50
C LEU A 73 -24.17 -7.62 13.25
N ILE A 74 -24.50 -6.33 13.23
CA ILE A 74 -25.73 -5.80 13.84
C ILE A 74 -26.97 -6.45 13.19
N GLY A 75 -26.96 -6.56 11.86
CA GLY A 75 -28.03 -7.24 11.12
C GLY A 75 -28.24 -8.68 11.57
N TYR A 76 -27.15 -9.45 11.74
CA TYR A 76 -27.24 -10.82 12.24
C TYR A 76 -27.77 -10.91 13.68
N ILE A 77 -27.38 -9.97 14.55
CA ILE A 77 -27.88 -9.92 15.93
C ILE A 77 -29.40 -9.68 15.94
N ILE A 78 -29.88 -8.70 15.16
CA ILE A 78 -31.32 -8.41 15.05
C ILE A 78 -32.07 -9.62 14.52
N LEU A 79 -31.54 -10.27 13.48
CA LEU A 79 -32.17 -11.42 12.85
C LEU A 79 -32.23 -12.61 13.83
N PHE A 80 -31.18 -12.82 14.62
CA PHE A 80 -31.15 -13.84 15.67
C PHE A 80 -32.22 -13.61 16.74
N PHE A 81 -32.35 -12.39 17.26
CA PHE A 81 -33.39 -12.07 18.24
C PHE A 81 -34.81 -12.15 17.65
N GLY A 82 -35.00 -11.70 16.42
CA GLY A 82 -36.28 -11.84 15.71
C GLY A 82 -36.68 -13.31 15.55
N LEU A 83 -35.72 -14.18 15.23
CA LEU A 83 -35.96 -15.62 15.14
C LEU A 83 -36.34 -16.21 16.50
N LEU A 84 -35.61 -15.86 17.57
CA LEU A 84 -35.93 -16.32 18.92
C LEU A 84 -37.33 -15.88 19.38
N PHE A 85 -37.72 -14.64 19.06
CA PHE A 85 -39.05 -14.13 19.38
C PHE A 85 -40.15 -14.93 18.69
N ILE A 86 -40.03 -15.19 17.39
CA ILE A 86 -40.99 -16.01 16.64
C ILE A 86 -41.07 -17.43 17.21
N ILE A 87 -39.92 -18.04 17.50
CA ILE A 87 -39.88 -19.39 18.07
C ILE A 87 -40.55 -19.41 19.46
N SER A 88 -40.32 -18.38 20.28
CA SER A 88 -40.95 -18.28 21.59
C SER A 88 -42.48 -18.20 21.49
N GLU A 89 -43.02 -17.38 20.60
CA GLU A 89 -44.48 -17.24 20.38
C GLU A 89 -45.13 -18.49 19.77
N VAL A 90 -44.37 -19.30 19.03
CA VAL A 90 -44.90 -20.53 18.42
C VAL A 90 -44.83 -21.72 19.38
N ILE A 91 -43.86 -21.73 20.31
CA ILE A 91 -43.64 -22.84 21.25
C ILE A 91 -44.41 -22.66 22.58
N LEU A 92 -44.59 -21.42 23.06
CA LEU A 92 -45.45 -21.10 24.22
C LEU A 92 -46.92 -20.95 23.80
#